data_AF-A0A256XRR6-F1
#
_entry.id   AF-A0A256XRR6-F1
#
_cell.length_a   1.000
_cell.length_b   1.000
_cell.length_c   1.000
_cell.angle_alpha   90.00
_cell.angle_beta   90.00
_cell.angle_gamma   90.00
#
_symmetry.space_group_name_H-M   'P 1'
#
loop_
_entity.id
_entity.type
_entity.pdbx_description
1 polymer ?
#
loop_
_entity_poly.entity_id
_entity_poly.type
_entity_poly.pdbx_seq_one_letter_code
_entity_poly.pdbx_strand_id
1 'polypeptide(L)'
;MPANLPAEARAKWLKVQEAKTPEEKLRALRDFLSSVPRHKGTEKLIMQTRRQMAILRKQIQEERKKRMRKSGPRFFVEKEGAAQLILVGMPNSGKSALMKCLTNVDTFSTEASFETRKPIPGILEWEGVYFQIVDSPSIVEGSS
;
A
#
# COMPACT_ATOMS: atom_id res chain seq x y z
N MET A 1 -22.73 30.40 -8.79
CA MET A 1 -23.03 30.35 -7.33
C MET A 1 -24.30 31.16 -7.08
N PRO A 2 -25.19 30.73 -6.17
CA PRO A 2 -26.36 31.53 -5.80
C PRO A 2 -25.94 32.85 -5.13
N ALA A 3 -26.69 33.93 -5.43
CA ALA A 3 -26.37 35.28 -4.94
C ALA A 3 -26.49 35.42 -3.41
N ASN A 4 -27.32 34.59 -2.77
CA ASN A 4 -27.66 34.66 -1.34
C ASN A 4 -26.72 33.85 -0.42
N LEU A 5 -25.42 33.81 -0.72
CA LEU A 5 -24.43 33.12 0.12
C LEU A 5 -23.80 34.08 1.15
N PRO A 6 -23.69 33.69 2.44
CA PRO A 6 -22.95 34.43 3.45
C PRO A 6 -21.51 34.69 3.03
N ALA A 7 -20.92 35.81 3.48
CA ALA A 7 -19.53 36.15 3.22
C ALA A 7 -18.56 35.03 3.65
N GLU A 8 -18.84 34.37 4.77
CA GLU A 8 -18.06 33.23 5.27
C GLU A 8 -18.05 32.04 4.28
N ALA A 9 -19.22 31.71 3.70
CA ALA A 9 -19.31 30.64 2.71
C ALA A 9 -18.54 30.98 1.42
N ARG A 10 -18.54 32.26 1.01
CA ARG A 10 -17.75 32.72 -0.15
C ARG A 10 -16.24 32.60 0.11
N ALA A 11 -15.78 32.96 1.31
CA ALA A 11 -14.38 32.80 1.71
C ALA A 11 -13.95 31.32 1.74
N LYS A 12 -14.80 30.41 2.26
CA LYS A 12 -14.51 28.97 2.23
C LYS A 12 -14.54 28.39 0.83
N TRP A 13 -15.32 28.95 -0.09
CA TRP A 13 -15.28 28.56 -1.50
C TRP A 13 -13.97 28.93 -2.19
N LEU A 14 -13.37 30.09 -1.87
CA LEU A 14 -12.03 30.43 -2.36
C LEU A 14 -11.01 29.37 -1.95
N LYS A 15 -11.06 28.89 -0.70
CA LYS A 15 -10.21 27.77 -0.24
C LYS A 15 -10.44 26.47 -1.03
N VAL A 16 -11.66 26.21 -1.49
CA VAL A 16 -11.96 25.06 -2.37
C VAL A 16 -11.31 25.22 -3.75
N GLN A 17 -11.22 26.45 -4.26
CA GLN A 17 -10.55 26.75 -5.55
C GLN A 17 -9.03 26.67 -5.42
N GLU A 18 -8.47 27.12 -4.30
CA GLU A 18 -7.04 27.12 -4.03
C GLU A 18 -6.47 25.73 -3.70
N ALA A 19 -7.31 24.80 -3.24
CA ALA A 19 -6.90 23.45 -2.87
C ALA A 19 -6.26 22.70 -4.04
N LYS A 20 -5.05 22.19 -3.83
CA LYS A 20 -4.24 21.54 -4.87
C LYS A 20 -4.40 20.03 -4.86
N THR A 21 -4.61 19.43 -3.69
CA THR A 21 -4.75 17.98 -3.55
C THR A 21 -6.22 17.54 -3.42
N PRO A 22 -6.58 16.31 -3.86
CA PRO A 22 -7.92 15.76 -3.63
C PRO A 22 -8.33 15.75 -2.15
N GLU A 23 -7.39 15.48 -1.24
CA GLU A 23 -7.63 15.49 0.21
C GLU A 23 -7.91 16.89 0.76
N GLU A 24 -7.11 17.89 0.38
CA GLU A 24 -7.34 19.30 0.74
C GLU A 24 -8.69 19.78 0.21
N LYS A 25 -8.99 19.45 -1.06
CA LYS A 25 -10.23 19.84 -1.71
C LYS A 25 -11.45 19.21 -1.03
N LEU A 26 -11.35 17.95 -0.62
CA LEU A 26 -12.40 17.26 0.15
C LEU A 26 -12.62 17.92 1.51
N ARG A 27 -11.55 18.35 2.19
CA ARG A 27 -11.64 19.06 3.48
C ARG A 27 -12.28 20.43 3.29
N ALA A 28 -11.80 21.23 2.33
CA ALA A 28 -12.34 22.54 2.02
C ALA A 28 -13.84 22.48 1.62
N LEU A 29 -14.26 21.45 0.86
CA LEU A 29 -15.67 21.26 0.51
C LEU A 29 -16.55 20.94 1.73
N ARG A 30 -16.03 20.22 2.75
CA ARG A 30 -16.76 19.98 4.01
C ARG A 30 -16.94 21.28 4.79
N ASP A 31 -15.88 22.07 4.89
CA ASP A 31 -15.88 23.35 5.60
C ASP A 31 -16.78 24.37 4.91
N PHE A 32 -16.77 24.40 3.57
CA PHE A 32 -17.70 25.19 2.79
C PHE A 32 -19.16 24.78 3.08
N LEU A 33 -19.45 23.48 3.03
CA LEU A 33 -20.81 22.96 3.23
C LEU A 33 -21.36 23.27 4.63
N SER A 34 -20.51 23.38 5.66
CA SER A 34 -20.95 23.73 7.02
C SER A 34 -21.39 25.20 7.15
N SER A 35 -20.90 26.10 6.29
CA SER A 35 -21.29 27.52 6.28
C SER A 35 -22.42 27.86 5.31
N VAL A 36 -22.93 26.90 4.53
CA VAL A 36 -24.02 27.14 3.57
C VAL A 36 -25.38 27.03 4.29
N PRO A 37 -26.23 28.09 4.28
CA PRO A 37 -27.58 28.02 4.80
C PRO A 37 -28.41 26.96 4.08
N ARG A 38 -29.33 26.28 4.77
CA ARG A 38 -30.20 25.25 4.18
C ARG A 38 -31.58 25.82 3.89
N HIS A 39 -31.81 26.23 2.65
CA HIS A 39 -33.11 26.69 2.17
C HIS A 39 -33.23 26.46 0.65
N LYS A 40 -34.43 26.67 0.08
CA LYS A 40 -34.72 26.40 -1.35
C LYS A 40 -33.69 26.98 -2.33
N GLY A 41 -33.18 28.18 -2.07
CA GLY A 41 -32.14 28.83 -2.91
C GLY A 41 -30.74 28.19 -2.90
N THR A 42 -30.40 27.30 -1.96
CA THR A 42 -29.08 26.65 -1.84
C THR A 42 -29.11 25.14 -2.06
N GLU A 43 -30.29 24.54 -2.26
CA GLU A 43 -30.44 23.08 -2.43
C GLU A 43 -29.60 22.52 -3.58
N LYS A 44 -29.65 23.16 -4.74
CA LYS A 44 -28.88 22.74 -5.93
C LYS A 44 -27.37 22.78 -5.67
N LEU A 45 -26.90 23.80 -4.96
CA LEU A 45 -25.50 23.95 -4.58
C LEU A 45 -25.07 22.85 -3.61
N ILE A 46 -25.86 22.62 -2.54
CA ILE A 46 -25.61 21.56 -1.56
C ILE A 46 -25.54 20.19 -2.24
N MET A 47 -26.46 19.91 -3.16
CA MET A 47 -26.47 18.66 -3.93
C MET A 47 -25.19 18.50 -4.77
N GLN A 48 -24.80 19.54 -5.49
CA GLN A 48 -23.57 19.53 -6.31
C GLN A 48 -22.32 19.33 -5.46
N THR A 49 -22.20 20.04 -4.33
CA THR A 49 -21.09 19.91 -3.38
C THR A 49 -21.01 18.49 -2.82
N ARG A 50 -22.13 17.89 -2.41
CA ARG A 50 -22.18 16.50 -1.93
C ARG A 50 -21.75 15.50 -3.00
N ARG A 51 -22.21 15.69 -4.26
CA ARG A 51 -21.80 14.86 -5.39
C ARG A 51 -20.29 14.94 -5.63
N GLN A 52 -19.72 16.15 -5.62
CA GLN A 52 -18.27 16.34 -5.76
C GLN A 52 -17.48 15.66 -4.63
N MET A 53 -17.95 15.78 -3.38
CA MET A 53 -17.32 15.08 -2.25
C MET A 53 -17.35 13.55 -2.42
N ALA A 54 -18.44 12.98 -2.94
CA ALA A 54 -18.54 11.54 -3.17
C ALA A 54 -17.53 11.06 -4.23
N ILE A 55 -17.39 11.82 -5.32
CA ILE A 55 -16.41 11.52 -6.39
C ILE A 55 -14.98 11.58 -5.83
N LEU A 56 -14.63 12.64 -5.10
CA LEU A 56 -13.30 12.81 -4.49
C LEU A 56 -12.96 11.68 -3.50
N ARG A 57 -13.92 11.26 -2.67
CA ARG A 57 -13.71 10.11 -1.76
C ARG A 57 -13.39 8.83 -2.52
N LYS A 58 -14.10 8.57 -3.62
CA LYS A 58 -13.84 7.40 -4.48
C LYS A 58 -12.45 7.47 -5.12
N GLN A 59 -12.06 8.64 -5.65
CA GLN A 59 -10.72 8.85 -6.22
C GLN A 59 -9.60 8.61 -5.20
N ILE A 60 -9.70 9.19 -4.00
CA ILE A 60 -8.72 8.99 -2.92
C ILE A 60 -8.62 7.50 -2.56
N GLN A 61 -9.75 6.79 -2.47
CA GLN A 61 -9.74 5.36 -2.16
C GLN A 61 -9.11 4.52 -3.28
N GLU A 62 -9.38 4.84 -4.54
CA GLU A 62 -8.78 4.18 -5.69
C GLU A 62 -7.28 4.42 -5.77
N GLU A 63 -6.81 5.64 -5.52
CA GLU A 63 -5.38 5.95 -5.46
C GLU A 63 -4.69 5.22 -4.32
N ARG A 64 -5.30 5.14 -3.13
CA ARG A 64 -4.80 4.30 -2.02
C ARG A 64 -4.71 2.84 -2.42
N LYS A 65 -5.74 2.28 -3.06
CA LYS A 65 -5.73 0.90 -3.58
C LYS A 65 -4.65 0.70 -4.63
N LYS A 66 -4.42 1.67 -5.54
CA LYS A 66 -3.36 1.62 -6.54
C LYS A 66 -1.97 1.68 -5.90
N ARG A 67 -1.77 2.52 -4.89
CA ARG A 67 -0.52 2.55 -4.10
C ARG A 67 -0.28 1.22 -3.37
N MET A 68 -1.32 0.63 -2.78
CA MET A 68 -1.23 -0.70 -2.17
C MET A 68 -0.96 -1.82 -3.19
N ARG A 69 -1.51 -1.73 -4.41
CA ARG A 69 -1.22 -2.66 -5.51
C ARG A 69 0.19 -2.47 -6.10
N LYS A 70 0.82 -1.32 -5.88
CA LYS A 70 2.23 -1.04 -6.24
C LYS A 70 3.25 -1.45 -5.17
N SER A 71 2.81 -2.14 -4.10
CA SER A 71 3.70 -2.68 -3.06
C SER A 71 4.46 -3.91 -3.57
N GLY A 72 5.55 -3.68 -4.32
CA GLY A 72 6.58 -4.67 -4.68
C GLY A 72 6.10 -5.94 -5.41
N PRO A 73 7.03 -6.78 -5.90
CA PRO A 73 6.68 -8.14 -6.29
C PRO A 73 6.18 -8.90 -5.06
N ARG A 74 4.91 -9.29 -5.06
CA ARG A 74 4.37 -10.23 -4.07
C ARG A 74 4.87 -11.62 -4.43
N PHE A 75 6.04 -11.97 -3.91
CA PHE A 75 6.43 -13.37 -3.89
C PHE A 75 5.52 -14.08 -2.89
N PHE A 76 4.69 -14.98 -3.40
CA PHE A 76 3.84 -15.84 -2.58
C PHE A 76 4.35 -17.26 -2.72
N VAL A 77 4.83 -17.81 -1.61
CA VAL A 77 5.21 -19.22 -1.49
C VAL A 77 4.10 -19.90 -0.72
N GLU A 78 3.41 -20.84 -1.35
CA GLU A 78 2.36 -21.63 -0.71
C GLU A 78 2.95 -22.44 0.45
N LYS A 79 2.20 -22.50 1.56
CA LYS A 79 2.67 -23.15 2.78
C LYS A 79 2.61 -24.66 2.62
N GLU A 80 3.68 -25.33 3.00
CA GLU A 80 3.80 -26.79 2.99
C GLU A 80 4.39 -27.29 4.32
N GLY A 81 4.14 -28.55 4.65
CA GLY A 81 4.66 -29.18 5.86
C GLY A 81 4.01 -28.69 7.16
N ALA A 82 4.67 -28.98 8.28
CA ALA A 82 4.21 -28.61 9.62
C ALA A 82 4.42 -27.11 9.93
N ALA A 83 5.47 -26.51 9.35
CA ALA A 83 5.73 -25.08 9.46
C ALA A 83 6.55 -24.56 8.28
N GLN A 84 6.41 -23.26 8.03
CA GLN A 84 7.20 -22.51 7.05
C GLN A 84 8.19 -21.59 7.78
N LEU A 85 9.48 -21.73 7.49
CA LEU A 85 10.61 -21.01 8.04
C LEU A 85 11.24 -20.16 6.94
N ILE A 86 11.70 -18.95 7.26
CA ILE A 86 12.33 -18.03 6.30
C ILE A 86 13.77 -17.72 6.70
N LEU A 87 14.69 -17.81 5.74
CA LEU A 87 16.08 -17.40 5.93
C LEU A 87 16.24 -15.93 5.58
N VAL A 88 16.61 -15.10 6.56
CA VAL A 88 16.77 -13.65 6.42
C VAL A 88 18.20 -13.24 6.77
N GLY A 89 18.78 -12.33 5.99
CA GLY A 89 20.14 -11.87 6.19
C GLY A 89 20.71 -11.05 5.04
N MET A 90 21.87 -10.46 5.27
CA MET A 90 22.60 -9.65 4.28
C MET A 90 23.09 -10.46 3.08
N PRO A 91 23.45 -9.82 1.95
CA PRO A 91 24.15 -10.50 0.87
C PRO A 91 25.40 -11.23 1.39
N ASN A 92 25.72 -12.38 0.79
CA ASN A 92 26.89 -13.19 1.12
C ASN A 92 26.95 -13.72 2.58
N SER A 93 25.84 -13.68 3.33
CA SER A 93 25.78 -14.24 4.69
C SER A 93 25.62 -15.77 4.75
N GLY A 94 25.74 -16.47 3.63
CA GLY A 94 25.65 -17.93 3.55
C GLY A 94 24.23 -18.53 3.56
N LYS A 95 23.17 -17.72 3.36
CA LYS A 95 21.77 -18.22 3.36
C LYS A 95 21.53 -19.34 2.35
N SER A 96 21.95 -19.13 1.11
CA SER A 96 21.75 -20.11 0.04
C SER A 96 22.60 -21.37 0.29
N ALA A 97 23.81 -21.22 0.82
CA ALA A 97 24.62 -22.37 1.25
C ALA A 97 23.91 -23.17 2.37
N LEU A 98 23.36 -22.50 3.39
CA LEU A 98 22.57 -23.14 4.45
C LEU A 98 21.32 -23.83 3.88
N MET A 99 20.60 -23.19 2.96
CA MET A 99 19.45 -23.77 2.27
C MET A 99 19.82 -25.08 1.59
N LYS A 100 20.90 -25.08 0.80
CA LYS A 100 21.42 -26.28 0.13
C LYS A 100 21.77 -27.38 1.13
N CYS A 101 22.43 -27.04 2.24
CA CYS A 101 22.76 -28.02 3.28
C CYS A 101 21.53 -28.64 3.94
N LEU A 102 20.48 -27.86 4.19
CA LEU A 102 19.29 -28.32 4.92
C LEU A 102 18.29 -29.06 4.04
N THR A 103 18.11 -28.63 2.78
CA THR A 103 17.02 -29.14 1.93
C THR A 103 17.51 -29.84 0.66
N ASN A 104 18.84 -29.90 0.44
CA ASN A 104 19.46 -30.42 -0.77
C ASN A 104 18.95 -29.75 -2.07
N VAL A 105 18.36 -28.55 -1.96
CA VAL A 105 17.93 -27.75 -3.10
C VAL A 105 19.15 -27.10 -3.71
N ASP A 106 19.31 -27.23 -5.03
CA ASP A 106 20.39 -26.57 -5.75
C ASP A 106 20.13 -25.06 -5.82
N THR A 107 20.69 -24.34 -4.85
CA THR A 107 20.73 -22.88 -4.85
C THR A 107 22.04 -22.39 -5.46
N PHE A 108 21.95 -21.46 -6.41
CA PHE A 108 23.12 -20.77 -6.94
C PHE A 108 23.71 -19.84 -5.86
N SER A 109 24.99 -19.98 -5.56
CA SER A 109 25.71 -19.15 -4.59
C SER A 109 27.13 -18.92 -5.08
N THR A 110 27.45 -17.69 -5.48
CA THR A 110 28.82 -17.25 -5.79
C THR A 110 29.23 -16.08 -4.88
N GLU A 111 30.36 -15.44 -5.15
CA GLU A 111 30.79 -14.24 -4.43
C GLU A 111 29.95 -12.99 -4.81
N ALA A 112 29.18 -13.06 -5.89
CA ALA A 112 28.34 -11.94 -6.33
C ALA A 112 27.16 -11.70 -5.36
N SER A 113 26.88 -10.43 -5.09
CA SER A 113 25.78 -10.04 -4.20
C SER A 113 24.42 -10.05 -4.90
N PHE A 114 23.35 -10.28 -4.12
CA PHE A 114 21.94 -10.22 -4.56
C PHE A 114 21.52 -11.25 -5.63
N GLU A 115 22.10 -12.45 -5.56
CA GLU A 115 21.76 -13.56 -6.48
C GLU A 115 20.34 -14.11 -6.24
N THR A 116 19.94 -14.25 -4.97
CA THR A 116 18.58 -14.66 -4.59
C THR A 116 17.59 -13.53 -4.88
N ARG A 117 17.06 -13.47 -6.11
CA ARG A 117 16.09 -12.43 -6.53
C ARG A 117 14.64 -12.81 -6.25
N LYS A 118 14.37 -14.10 -6.07
CA LYS A 118 13.04 -14.65 -5.76
C LYS A 118 13.18 -15.61 -4.59
N PRO A 119 12.16 -15.74 -3.73
CA PRO A 119 12.16 -16.76 -2.70
C PRO A 119 12.25 -18.16 -3.30
N ILE A 120 13.11 -19.01 -2.74
CA ILE A 120 13.32 -20.39 -3.17
C ILE A 120 12.85 -21.31 -2.02
N PRO A 121 11.75 -22.06 -2.18
CA PRO A 121 11.31 -23.02 -1.18
C PRO A 121 12.11 -24.34 -1.26
N GLY A 122 12.18 -25.05 -0.15
CA GLY A 122 12.72 -26.40 -0.03
C GLY A 122 12.23 -27.07 1.24
N ILE A 123 12.31 -28.40 1.28
CA ILE A 123 11.79 -29.20 2.38
C ILE A 123 12.94 -29.77 3.20
N LEU A 124 12.89 -29.53 4.51
CA LEU A 124 13.73 -30.17 5.52
C LEU A 124 12.89 -31.25 6.23
N GLU A 125 13.42 -32.46 6.33
CA GLU A 125 12.85 -33.50 7.19
C GLU A 125 13.66 -33.56 8.49
N TRP A 126 12.96 -33.45 9.64
CA TRP A 126 13.56 -33.60 10.96
C TRP A 126 12.64 -34.45 11.84
N GLU A 127 13.16 -35.57 12.36
CA GLU A 127 12.39 -36.50 13.20
C GLU A 127 11.06 -36.97 12.57
N GLY A 128 11.05 -37.16 11.25
CA GLY A 128 9.85 -37.56 10.50
C GLY A 128 8.82 -36.45 10.28
N VAL A 129 9.17 -35.19 10.62
CA VAL A 129 8.34 -34.01 10.38
C VAL A 129 8.94 -33.16 9.27
N TYR A 130 8.10 -32.74 8.33
CA TYR A 130 8.49 -31.90 7.20
C TYR A 130 8.34 -30.41 7.54
N PHE A 131 9.40 -29.64 7.31
CA PHE A 131 9.44 -28.19 7.47
C PHE A 131 9.77 -27.55 6.13
N GLN A 132 9.01 -26.55 5.72
CA GLN A 132 9.31 -25.77 4.53
C GLN A 132 10.28 -24.63 4.89
N ILE A 133 11.47 -24.64 4.32
CA ILE A 133 12.44 -23.54 4.43
C ILE A 133 12.35 -22.70 3.16
N VAL A 134 12.37 -21.38 3.31
CA VAL A 134 12.33 -20.43 2.21
C VAL A 134 13.59 -19.56 2.26
N ASP A 135 14.48 -19.72 1.26
CA ASP A 135 15.59 -18.80 1.05
C ASP A 135 15.05 -17.50 0.46
N SER A 136 15.21 -16.38 1.16
CA SER A 136 14.64 -15.09 0.76
C SER A 136 15.69 -14.17 0.13
N PRO A 137 15.25 -13.18 -0.69
CA PRO A 137 16.15 -12.16 -1.16
C PRO A 137 16.91 -11.46 -0.04
N SER A 138 18.18 -11.19 -0.29
CA SER A 138 19.04 -10.56 0.71
C SER A 138 18.54 -9.16 1.05
N ILE A 139 18.51 -8.85 2.35
CA ILE A 139 18.09 -7.54 2.85
C ILE A 139 19.31 -6.66 3.14
N VAL A 140 19.19 -5.38 2.83
CA VAL A 140 20.14 -4.33 3.20
C VAL A 140 19.43 -3.20 3.94
N GLU A 141 20.18 -2.33 4.60
CA GLU A 141 19.62 -1.15 5.25
C GLU A 141 18.80 -0.31 4.26
N GLY A 142 17.57 0.06 4.64
CA GLY A 142 16.63 0.75 3.76
C GLY A 142 15.78 -0.14 2.83
N SER A 143 15.91 -1.47 2.91
CA SER A 143 15.00 -2.39 2.22
C SER A 143 13.58 -2.30 2.81
N SER A 144 12.56 -2.17 1.96
CA SER A 144 11.14 -2.02 2.34
C SER A 144 10.22 -2.95 1.56
#